data_AF-A0AAU2XBA4-F1
#
_entry.id   AF-A0AAU2XBA4-F1
#
_cell.length_a   1.000
_cell.length_b   1.000
_cell.length_c   1.000
_cell.angle_alpha   90.00
_cell.angle_beta   90.00
_cell.angle_gamma   90.00
#
_symmetry.space_group_name_H-M   'P 1'
#
loop_
_entity.id
_entity.type
_entity.pdbx_description
1 polymer ?
#
loop_
_entity_poly.entity_id
_entity_poly.type
_entity_poly.pdbx_seq_one_letter_code
_entity_poly.pdbx_strand_id
1 'polypeptide(L)'
;MGIQELIQEAEKKPARGPEQMVAYGRIWLGYVKMADGSGVGNGDRKLILDAVNAQLKAVSLSVTPGFQPYEPIVRASGRARKYVALVADLTKGADGGVGEAKAILKWMTAEADITTLSQAAKEFVVITHFTEVGRGFTDAPSDIYRLLQEIAASTPATAKTKWTTLAATWVPATTYAQDVKADYDPNDT
;
A
#
# COMPACT_ATOMS: atom_id res chain seq x y z
N MET A 1 5.21 -15.73 19.75
CA MET A 1 5.72 -15.82 18.38
C MET A 1 6.64 -14.63 18.17
N GLY A 2 7.88 -14.87 17.77
CA GLY A 2 8.85 -13.80 17.48
C GLY A 2 8.56 -13.12 16.14
N ILE A 3 9.14 -11.94 15.91
CA ILE A 3 8.96 -11.19 14.65
C ILE A 3 9.42 -11.97 13.42
N GLN A 4 10.49 -12.76 13.53
CA GLN A 4 11.00 -13.60 12.45
C GLN A 4 10.01 -14.70 12.05
N GLU A 5 9.39 -15.36 13.04
CA GLU A 5 8.38 -16.39 12.79
C GLU A 5 7.15 -15.78 12.09
N LEU A 6 6.72 -14.59 12.53
CA LEU A 6 5.63 -13.85 11.88
C LEU A 6 5.95 -13.48 10.42
N ILE A 7 7.18 -13.05 10.13
CA ILE A 7 7.64 -12.77 8.76
C ILE A 7 7.61 -14.06 7.93
N GLN A 8 8.13 -15.17 8.46
CA GLN A 8 8.10 -16.46 7.75
C GLN A 8 6.67 -16.94 7.48
N GLU A 9 5.73 -16.75 8.40
CA GLU A 9 4.31 -17.05 8.15
C GLU A 9 3.72 -16.15 7.06
N ALA A 10 4.10 -14.87 7.00
CA ALA A 10 3.69 -13.99 5.90
C ALA A 10 4.29 -14.42 4.54
N GLU A 11 5.52 -14.95 4.53
CA GLU A 11 6.21 -15.44 3.33
C GLU A 11 5.61 -16.74 2.75
N LYS A 12 4.86 -17.51 3.55
CA LYS A 12 4.12 -18.69 3.06
C LYS A 12 2.89 -18.33 2.23
N LYS A 13 2.41 -17.08 2.31
CA LYS A 13 1.28 -16.57 1.52
C LYS A 13 1.70 -16.34 0.07
N PRO A 14 0.76 -16.31 -0.90
CA PRO A 14 1.08 -15.98 -2.28
C PRO A 14 1.92 -14.70 -2.37
N ALA A 15 3.08 -14.80 -3.04
CA ALA A 15 4.06 -13.73 -3.09
C ALA A 15 3.46 -12.46 -3.69
N ARG A 16 3.64 -11.33 -3.01
CA ARG A 16 3.04 -10.02 -3.35
C ARG A 16 1.51 -10.04 -3.47
N GLY A 17 0.85 -11.05 -2.90
CA GLY A 17 -0.60 -11.15 -2.82
C GLY A 17 -1.19 -10.24 -1.73
N PRO A 18 -2.52 -10.03 -1.77
CA PRO A 18 -3.22 -9.17 -0.82
C PRO A 18 -3.02 -9.61 0.63
N GLU A 19 -3.13 -10.91 0.92
CA GLU A 19 -2.97 -11.41 2.29
C GLU A 19 -1.54 -11.24 2.82
N GLN A 20 -0.53 -11.36 1.95
CA GLN A 20 0.87 -11.17 2.35
C GLN A 20 1.11 -9.70 2.73
N MET A 21 0.60 -8.76 1.93
CA MET A 21 0.71 -7.33 2.22
C MET A 21 -0.01 -6.97 3.52
N VAL A 22 -1.21 -7.51 3.76
CA VAL A 22 -1.94 -7.34 5.03
C VAL A 22 -1.19 -7.95 6.20
N ALA A 23 -0.58 -9.13 6.04
CA ALA A 23 0.22 -9.76 7.10
C ALA A 23 1.40 -8.86 7.49
N TYR A 24 2.17 -8.36 6.51
CA TYR A 24 3.24 -7.41 6.78
C TYR A 24 2.75 -6.13 7.46
N GLY A 25 1.58 -5.61 7.05
CA GLY A 25 0.99 -4.42 7.66
C GLY A 25 0.67 -4.66 9.14
N ARG A 26 0.09 -5.81 9.47
CA ARG A 26 -0.21 -6.18 10.87
C ARG A 26 1.07 -6.36 11.71
N ILE A 27 2.12 -6.93 11.13
CA ILE A 27 3.42 -7.06 11.81
C ILE A 27 4.00 -5.67 12.09
N TRP A 28 3.97 -4.76 11.10
CA TRP A 28 4.39 -3.37 11.29
C TRP A 28 3.61 -2.68 12.40
N LEU A 29 2.28 -2.78 12.38
CA LEU A 29 1.42 -2.20 13.41
C LEU A 29 1.80 -2.70 14.81
N GLY A 30 2.00 -4.01 14.96
CA GLY A 30 2.38 -4.66 16.21
C GLY A 30 3.73 -4.24 16.78
N TYR A 31 4.76 -4.25 15.93
CA TYR A 31 6.16 -4.18 16.37
C TYR A 31 6.82 -2.83 16.14
N VAL A 32 6.23 -1.95 15.32
CA VAL A 32 6.79 -0.62 15.04
C VAL A 32 5.87 0.47 15.58
N LYS A 33 4.59 0.47 15.22
CA LYS A 33 3.66 1.54 15.62
C LYS A 33 3.25 1.43 17.09
N MET A 34 2.71 0.29 17.53
CA MET A 34 2.30 0.12 18.92
C MET A 34 3.47 0.01 19.90
N ALA A 35 4.70 -0.20 19.41
CA ALA A 35 5.92 -0.24 20.21
C ALA A 35 6.60 1.14 20.34
N ASP A 36 6.07 2.19 19.71
CA ASP A 36 6.57 3.55 19.89
C ASP A 36 6.47 3.94 21.39
N GLY A 37 7.54 4.54 21.92
CA GLY A 37 7.72 4.80 23.36
C GLY A 37 8.62 3.81 24.12
N SER A 38 8.91 2.62 23.58
CA SER A 38 9.72 1.59 24.27
C SER A 38 11.21 1.53 23.89
N GLY A 39 11.63 2.21 22.81
CA GLY A 39 13.01 2.13 22.28
C GLY A 39 13.37 0.83 21.55
N VAL A 40 12.46 -0.15 21.50
CA VAL A 40 12.68 -1.49 20.92
C VAL A 40 12.53 -1.52 19.38
N GLY A 41 11.86 -0.53 18.79
CA GLY A 41 11.35 -0.59 17.40
C GLY A 41 12.34 -0.39 16.26
N ASN A 42 13.66 -0.24 16.47
CA ASN A 42 14.59 0.02 15.36
C ASN A 42 15.08 -1.26 14.66
N GLY A 43 15.41 -2.32 15.41
CA GLY A 43 15.84 -3.61 14.82
C GLY A 43 14.70 -4.32 14.09
N ASP A 44 13.52 -4.33 14.72
CA ASP A 44 12.31 -4.93 14.19
C ASP A 44 11.83 -4.26 12.90
N ARG A 45 11.92 -2.92 12.84
CA ARG A 45 11.59 -2.15 11.63
C ARG A 45 12.44 -2.57 10.44
N LYS A 46 13.76 -2.72 10.64
CA LYS A 46 14.66 -3.11 9.54
C LYS A 46 14.29 -4.49 9.00
N LEU A 47 14.03 -5.47 9.87
CA LEU A 47 13.64 -6.82 9.47
C LEU A 47 12.36 -6.82 8.62
N ILE A 48 11.35 -6.05 9.03
CA ILE A 48 10.10 -5.93 8.28
C ILE A 48 10.34 -5.24 6.94
N LEU A 49 11.09 -4.13 6.91
CA LEU A 49 11.41 -3.40 5.69
C LEU A 49 12.18 -4.25 4.70
N ASP A 50 13.19 -5.00 5.15
CA ASP A 50 13.98 -5.88 4.30
C ASP A 50 13.09 -6.96 3.65
N ALA A 51 12.23 -7.61 4.44
CA ALA A 51 11.31 -8.64 3.95
C ALA A 51 10.28 -8.09 2.94
N VAL A 52 9.65 -6.94 3.25
CA VAL A 52 8.69 -6.29 2.35
C VAL A 52 9.38 -5.81 1.07
N ASN A 53 10.53 -5.14 1.17
CA ASN A 53 11.25 -4.60 0.01
C ASN A 53 11.82 -5.69 -0.89
N ALA A 54 12.19 -6.86 -0.35
CA ALA A 54 12.56 -8.02 -1.16
C ALA A 54 11.42 -8.43 -2.12
N GLN A 55 10.17 -8.34 -1.67
CA GLN A 55 9.00 -8.60 -2.50
C GLN A 55 8.72 -7.45 -3.48
N LEU A 56 8.79 -6.20 -3.02
CA LEU A 56 8.40 -5.03 -3.80
C LEU A 56 9.40 -4.66 -4.92
N LYS A 57 10.67 -5.06 -4.78
CA LYS A 57 11.70 -4.85 -5.81
C LYS A 57 11.27 -5.37 -7.19
N ALA A 58 10.56 -6.51 -7.22
CA ALA A 58 10.07 -7.12 -8.47
C ALA A 58 9.02 -6.27 -9.21
N VAL A 59 8.40 -5.30 -8.53
CA VAL A 59 7.39 -4.39 -9.08
C VAL A 59 7.81 -2.92 -9.05
N SER A 60 9.12 -2.67 -8.93
CA SER A 60 9.71 -1.32 -8.90
C SER A 60 9.13 -0.41 -7.80
N LEU A 61 8.76 -1.01 -6.67
CA LEU A 61 8.31 -0.30 -5.48
C LEU A 61 9.28 -0.53 -4.33
N SER A 62 9.28 0.41 -3.39
CA SER A 62 9.89 0.24 -2.08
C SER A 62 9.02 0.84 -0.99
N VAL A 63 9.29 0.46 0.25
CA VAL A 63 8.74 1.04 1.46
C VAL A 63 9.90 1.59 2.28
N THR A 64 9.71 2.78 2.80
CA THR A 64 10.61 3.41 3.77
C THR A 64 9.83 3.85 5.01
N PRO A 65 10.50 4.13 6.13
CA PRO A 65 9.91 4.97 7.17
C PRO A 65 9.54 6.33 6.58
N GLY A 66 8.47 6.94 7.10
CA GLY A 66 8.10 8.32 6.85
C GLY A 66 8.75 9.28 7.84
N PHE A 67 8.27 10.51 7.83
CA PHE A 67 8.65 11.58 8.74
C PHE A 67 8.42 11.18 10.20
N GLN A 68 7.30 10.53 10.46
CA GLN A 68 7.13 9.73 11.66
C GLN A 68 7.70 8.33 11.39
N PRO A 69 8.73 7.86 12.12
CA PRO A 69 9.42 6.62 11.78
C PRO A 69 8.55 5.35 11.88
N TYR A 70 7.40 5.44 12.56
CA TYR A 70 6.40 4.38 12.67
C TYR A 70 5.32 4.43 11.57
N GLU A 71 5.37 5.40 10.65
CA GLU A 71 4.49 5.46 9.49
C GLU A 71 5.24 4.94 8.25
N PRO A 72 4.86 3.80 7.68
CA PRO A 72 5.51 3.28 6.48
C PRO A 72 5.02 4.04 5.25
N ILE A 73 5.90 4.32 4.29
CA ILE A 73 5.60 5.08 3.07
C ILE A 73 5.99 4.27 1.84
N VAL A 74 5.07 4.08 0.90
CA VAL A 74 5.37 3.46 -0.41
C VAL A 74 6.02 4.50 -1.33
N ARG A 75 7.06 4.07 -2.04
CA ARG A 75 7.78 4.86 -3.02
C ARG A 75 7.88 4.12 -4.34
N ALA A 76 7.69 4.87 -5.42
CA ALA A 76 8.01 4.44 -6.78
C ALA A 76 9.11 5.35 -7.31
N SER A 77 10.22 4.77 -7.76
CA SER A 77 11.41 5.52 -8.19
C SER A 77 11.84 6.60 -7.18
N GLY A 78 11.85 6.24 -5.89
CA GLY A 78 12.24 7.12 -4.78
C GLY A 78 11.20 8.16 -4.35
N ARG A 79 10.07 8.29 -5.06
CA ARG A 79 9.04 9.30 -4.78
C ARG A 79 7.80 8.68 -4.16
N ALA A 80 7.28 9.33 -3.13
CA ALA A 80 5.98 9.03 -2.56
C ALA A 80 4.88 9.82 -3.30
N ARG A 81 3.72 9.19 -3.52
CA ARG A 81 2.56 9.83 -4.16
C ARG A 81 1.37 9.87 -3.21
N LYS A 82 0.63 10.98 -3.27
CA LYS A 82 -0.66 11.12 -2.58
C LYS A 82 -1.75 10.35 -3.33
N TYR A 83 -2.79 9.90 -2.63
CA TYR A 83 -3.96 9.25 -3.25
C TYR A 83 -4.56 10.04 -4.41
N VAL A 84 -4.67 11.37 -4.29
CA VAL A 84 -5.20 12.23 -5.37
C VAL A 84 -4.40 12.07 -6.67
N ALA A 85 -3.07 11.96 -6.58
CA ALA A 85 -2.23 11.75 -7.75
C ALA A 85 -2.39 10.34 -8.32
N LEU A 86 -2.47 9.32 -7.46
CA LEU A 86 -2.73 7.94 -7.87
C LEU A 86 -4.07 7.81 -8.59
N VAL A 87 -5.12 8.38 -8.02
CA VAL A 87 -6.47 8.37 -8.57
C VAL A 87 -6.57 9.12 -9.89
N ALA A 88 -5.84 10.24 -10.04
CA ALA A 88 -5.78 10.94 -11.33
C ALA A 88 -5.24 10.03 -12.44
N ASP A 89 -4.24 9.19 -12.15
CA ASP A 89 -3.72 8.20 -13.10
C ASP A 89 -4.69 7.03 -13.31
N LEU A 90 -5.27 6.47 -12.24
CA LEU A 90 -6.23 5.36 -12.31
C LEU A 90 -7.48 5.72 -13.12
N THR A 91 -7.84 7.00 -13.19
CA THR A 91 -9.03 7.50 -13.91
C THR A 91 -8.71 8.14 -15.26
N LYS A 92 -7.45 8.10 -15.71
CA LYS A 92 -7.00 8.77 -16.94
C LYS A 92 -7.61 8.18 -18.21
N GLY A 93 -7.99 6.90 -18.19
CA GLY A 93 -8.60 6.19 -19.31
C GLY A 93 -10.01 6.68 -19.67
N ALA A 94 -10.45 6.37 -20.89
CA ALA A 94 -11.80 6.71 -21.37
C ALA A 94 -12.92 5.99 -20.60
N ASP A 95 -12.58 4.90 -19.91
CA ASP A 95 -13.49 4.13 -19.06
C ASP A 95 -13.61 4.67 -17.64
N GLY A 96 -12.98 5.81 -17.33
CA GLY A 96 -13.04 6.44 -16.01
C GLY A 96 -12.44 5.59 -14.87
N GLY A 97 -11.59 4.60 -15.18
CA GLY A 97 -10.94 3.74 -14.20
C GLY A 97 -11.71 2.46 -13.85
N VAL A 98 -12.72 2.07 -14.65
CA VAL A 98 -13.42 0.78 -14.51
C VAL A 98 -12.47 -0.40 -14.69
N GLY A 99 -11.62 -0.36 -15.72
CA GLY A 99 -10.64 -1.40 -16.02
C GLY A 99 -9.59 -1.56 -14.92
N GLU A 100 -9.10 -0.45 -14.38
CA GLU A 100 -8.19 -0.45 -13.23
C GLU A 100 -8.84 -1.07 -11.99
N ALA A 101 -10.09 -0.72 -11.69
CA ALA A 101 -10.82 -1.33 -10.57
C ALA A 101 -11.00 -2.83 -10.74
N LYS A 102 -11.31 -3.30 -11.97
CA LYS A 102 -11.39 -4.74 -12.29
C LYS A 102 -10.04 -5.45 -12.13
N ALA A 103 -8.96 -4.83 -12.58
CA ALA A 103 -7.61 -5.39 -12.46
C ALA A 103 -7.21 -5.52 -10.98
N ILE A 104 -7.47 -4.48 -10.18
CA ILE A 104 -7.22 -4.52 -8.74
C ILE A 104 -8.07 -5.59 -8.06
N LEU A 105 -9.36 -5.71 -8.39
CA LEU A 105 -10.23 -6.75 -7.82
C LEU A 105 -9.69 -8.16 -8.10
N LYS A 106 -9.23 -8.44 -9.32
CA LYS A 106 -8.61 -9.74 -9.65
C LYS A 106 -7.35 -10.01 -8.82
N TRP A 107 -6.54 -8.99 -8.56
CA TRP A 107 -5.40 -9.14 -7.65
C TRP A 107 -5.86 -9.39 -6.20
N MET A 108 -6.88 -8.66 -5.73
CA MET A 108 -7.44 -8.83 -4.37
C MET A 108 -8.07 -10.20 -4.15
N THR A 109 -8.59 -10.85 -5.20
CA THR A 109 -9.11 -12.23 -5.15
C THR A 109 -8.07 -13.29 -5.49
N ALA A 110 -6.79 -12.90 -5.61
CA ALA A 110 -5.68 -13.77 -5.99
C ALA A 110 -5.82 -14.44 -7.37
N GLU A 111 -6.66 -13.90 -8.24
CA GLU A 111 -6.82 -14.32 -9.65
C GLU A 111 -5.75 -13.72 -10.58
N ALA A 112 -5.02 -12.69 -10.12
CA ALA A 112 -3.96 -12.04 -10.88
C ALA A 112 -2.75 -11.66 -10.00
N ASP A 113 -1.56 -11.68 -10.58
CA ASP A 113 -0.33 -11.22 -9.92
C ASP A 113 -0.21 -9.69 -9.99
N ILE A 114 0.37 -9.07 -8.97
CA ILE A 114 0.57 -7.62 -8.88
C ILE A 114 1.33 -7.03 -10.09
N THR A 115 2.17 -7.83 -10.75
CA THR A 115 2.95 -7.42 -11.93
C THR A 115 2.07 -7.00 -13.10
N THR A 116 0.84 -7.54 -13.20
CA THR A 116 -0.12 -7.23 -14.26
C THR A 116 -0.84 -5.91 -14.06
N LEU A 117 -0.71 -5.29 -12.88
CA LEU A 117 -1.35 -4.01 -12.57
C LEU A 117 -0.59 -2.83 -13.21
N SER A 118 -1.31 -1.74 -13.46
CA SER A 118 -0.70 -0.45 -13.80
C SER A 118 0.18 0.03 -12.64
N GLN A 119 1.13 0.93 -12.91
CA GLN A 119 2.01 1.46 -11.86
C GLN A 119 1.23 2.15 -10.72
N ALA A 120 0.20 2.93 -11.07
CA ALA A 120 -0.67 3.55 -10.08
C ALA A 120 -1.46 2.52 -9.27
N ALA A 121 -1.94 1.44 -9.90
CA ALA A 121 -2.62 0.36 -9.20
C ALA A 121 -1.67 -0.41 -8.27
N LYS A 122 -0.42 -0.68 -8.68
CA LYS A 122 0.61 -1.30 -7.81
C LYS A 122 0.83 -0.50 -6.54
N GLU A 123 1.02 0.81 -6.67
CA GLU A 123 1.19 1.70 -5.52
C GLU A 123 -0.06 1.72 -4.64
N PHE A 124 -1.22 1.86 -5.26
CA PHE A 124 -2.50 1.90 -4.56
C PHE A 124 -2.75 0.64 -3.72
N VAL A 125 -2.50 -0.56 -4.27
CA VAL A 125 -2.74 -1.81 -3.54
C VAL A 125 -1.74 -2.03 -2.39
N VAL A 126 -0.46 -1.69 -2.59
CA VAL A 126 0.54 -1.79 -1.51
C VAL A 126 0.22 -0.78 -0.42
N ILE A 127 -0.19 0.44 -0.78
CA ILE A 127 -0.59 1.43 0.21
C ILE A 127 -1.77 0.91 1.05
N THR A 128 -2.86 0.49 0.40
CA THR A 128 -4.11 0.11 1.08
C THR A 128 -3.99 -1.18 1.89
N HIS A 129 -3.16 -2.13 1.44
CA HIS A 129 -3.05 -3.44 2.09
C HIS A 129 -1.89 -3.55 3.06
N PHE A 130 -0.81 -2.79 2.87
CA PHE A 130 0.32 -2.79 3.78
C PHE A 130 0.38 -1.51 4.63
N THR A 131 0.48 -0.33 4.02
CA THR A 131 0.74 0.90 4.80
C THR A 131 -0.43 1.32 5.67
N GLU A 132 -1.67 1.26 5.18
CA GLU A 132 -2.83 1.65 5.98
C GLU A 132 -3.08 0.68 7.12
N VAL A 133 -2.92 -0.62 6.85
CA VAL A 133 -2.97 -1.65 7.89
C VAL A 133 -1.87 -1.43 8.93
N GLY A 134 -0.64 -1.12 8.48
CA GLY A 134 0.49 -0.76 9.36
C GLY A 134 0.25 0.49 10.21
N ARG A 135 -0.60 1.40 9.74
CA ARG A 135 -1.04 2.58 10.50
C ARG A 135 -2.25 2.31 11.40
N GLY A 136 -2.81 1.11 11.39
CA GLY A 136 -3.95 0.75 12.25
C GLY A 136 -5.31 0.85 11.57
N PHE A 137 -5.39 1.18 10.28
CA PHE A 137 -6.62 1.12 9.49
C PHE A 137 -6.83 -0.30 8.97
N THR A 138 -7.07 -1.26 9.87
CA THR A 138 -7.10 -2.69 9.53
C THR A 138 -8.25 -3.09 8.60
N ASP A 139 -9.30 -2.28 8.55
CA ASP A 139 -10.49 -2.49 7.71
C ASP A 139 -10.34 -1.88 6.30
N ALA A 140 -9.22 -1.19 6.04
CA ALA A 140 -8.92 -0.56 4.75
C ALA A 140 -9.07 -1.54 3.56
N PRO A 141 -8.55 -2.78 3.60
CA PRO A 141 -8.72 -3.73 2.49
C PRO A 141 -10.19 -4.05 2.18
N SER A 142 -11.02 -4.27 3.21
CA SER A 142 -12.45 -4.59 3.03
C SER A 142 -13.25 -3.40 2.51
N ASP A 143 -12.97 -2.20 3.00
CA ASP A 143 -13.63 -0.97 2.54
C ASP A 143 -13.29 -0.67 1.08
N ILE A 144 -12.01 -0.83 0.71
CA ILE A 144 -11.55 -0.71 -0.68
C ILE A 144 -12.19 -1.77 -1.56
N TYR A 145 -12.29 -3.03 -1.10
CA TYR A 145 -12.90 -4.10 -1.88
C TYR A 145 -14.33 -3.74 -2.32
N ARG A 146 -15.17 -3.29 -1.37
CA ARG A 146 -16.55 -2.89 -1.65
C ARG A 146 -16.61 -1.73 -2.64
N LEU A 147 -15.77 -0.70 -2.44
CA LEU A 147 -15.74 0.46 -3.34
C LEU A 147 -15.30 0.08 -4.75
N LEU A 148 -14.32 -0.79 -4.89
CA LEU A 148 -13.86 -1.25 -6.20
C LEU A 148 -14.92 -2.08 -6.93
N GLN A 149 -15.71 -2.90 -6.22
CA GLN A 149 -16.85 -3.60 -6.83
C GLN A 149 -17.87 -2.62 -7.41
N GLU A 150 -18.21 -1.56 -6.67
CA GLU A 150 -19.12 -0.51 -7.14
C GLU A 150 -18.54 0.22 -8.36
N ILE A 151 -17.25 0.54 -8.36
CA ILE A 151 -16.58 1.20 -9.48
C ILE A 151 -16.53 0.29 -10.71
N ALA A 152 -16.18 -0.99 -10.53
CA ALA A 152 -16.07 -1.96 -11.62
C ALA A 152 -17.40 -2.22 -12.35
N ALA A 153 -18.53 -2.02 -11.66
CA ALA A 153 -19.88 -2.14 -12.21
C ALA A 153 -20.47 -0.80 -12.72
N SER A 154 -19.74 0.31 -12.59
CA SER A 154 -20.23 1.65 -12.92
C SER A 154 -20.03 2.02 -14.39
N THR A 155 -20.75 3.06 -14.84
CA THR A 155 -20.42 3.76 -16.09
C THR A 155 -19.11 4.54 -15.92
N PRO A 156 -18.42 4.93 -17.02
CA PRO A 156 -17.17 5.71 -16.92
C PRO A 156 -17.27 6.99 -16.11
N ALA A 157 -18.35 7.76 -16.28
CA ALA A 157 -18.56 9.00 -15.53
C ALA A 157 -18.73 8.74 -14.02
N THR A 158 -19.55 7.74 -13.68
CA THR A 158 -19.79 7.36 -12.28
C THR A 158 -18.53 6.77 -11.63
N ALA A 159 -17.78 5.93 -12.36
CA ALA A 159 -16.51 5.37 -11.90
C ALA A 159 -15.51 6.48 -11.56
N LYS A 160 -15.34 7.45 -12.46
CA LYS A 160 -14.45 8.60 -12.23
C LYS A 160 -14.86 9.41 -10.99
N THR A 161 -16.15 9.66 -10.81
CA THR A 161 -16.66 10.36 -9.62
C THR A 161 -16.36 9.56 -8.34
N LYS A 162 -16.63 8.25 -8.31
CA LYS A 162 -16.37 7.39 -7.15
C LYS A 162 -14.89 7.34 -6.78
N TRP A 163 -14.01 7.19 -7.77
CA TRP A 163 -12.56 7.29 -7.59
C TRP A 163 -12.15 8.65 -7.01
N THR A 164 -12.69 9.75 -7.54
CA THR A 164 -12.38 11.11 -7.06
C THR A 164 -12.86 11.32 -5.63
N THR A 165 -14.05 10.83 -5.28
CA THR A 165 -14.57 10.85 -3.91
C THR A 165 -13.65 10.07 -2.97
N LEU A 166 -13.23 8.86 -3.36
CA LEU A 166 -12.28 8.05 -2.60
C LEU A 166 -11.01 8.87 -2.27
N ALA A 167 -10.42 9.52 -3.27
CA ALA A 167 -9.22 10.34 -3.06
C ALA A 167 -9.41 11.52 -2.09
N ALA A 168 -10.65 12.04 -1.99
CA ALA A 168 -10.98 13.17 -1.13
C ALA A 168 -11.35 12.73 0.30
N THR A 169 -11.97 11.57 0.46
CA THR A 169 -12.49 11.10 1.75
C THR A 169 -11.56 10.12 2.46
N TRP A 170 -10.69 9.45 1.73
CA TRP A 170 -9.72 8.54 2.31
C TRP A 170 -8.56 9.32 2.94
N VAL A 171 -8.25 9.02 4.21
CA VAL A 171 -7.18 9.71 4.96
C VAL A 171 -5.85 9.53 4.20
N PRO A 172 -5.06 10.60 3.96
CA PRO A 172 -3.91 10.52 3.07
C PRO A 172 -2.90 9.44 3.48
N ALA A 173 -2.44 8.67 2.50
CA ALA A 173 -1.35 7.71 2.63
C ALA A 173 0.02 8.34 2.99
N THR A 174 0.08 9.66 3.11
CA THR A 174 1.26 10.43 3.49
C THR A 174 0.73 11.54 4.38
N THR A 175 0.74 11.30 5.68
CA THR A 175 0.13 12.14 6.70
C THR A 175 0.82 13.50 6.78
N TYR A 176 2.10 13.56 6.37
CA TYR A 176 2.94 14.75 6.45
C TYR A 176 3.39 15.24 5.08
N ALA A 177 3.40 16.57 4.89
CA ALA A 177 3.90 17.18 3.66
C ALA A 177 5.39 16.87 3.39
N GLN A 178 6.13 16.57 4.46
CA GLN A 178 7.52 16.15 4.48
C GLN A 178 7.73 14.84 3.71
N ASP A 179 6.81 13.87 3.83
CA ASP A 179 6.93 12.57 3.17
C ASP A 179 6.89 12.67 1.64
N VAL A 180 6.11 13.62 1.13
CA VAL A 180 5.92 13.88 -0.30
C VAL A 180 7.07 14.69 -0.90
N LYS A 181 7.72 15.52 -0.08
CA LYS A 181 8.85 16.37 -0.50
C LYS A 181 10.21 15.69 -0.37
N ALA A 182 10.32 14.68 0.49
CA ALA A 182 11.54 13.91 0.65
C ALA A 182 11.73 13.00 -0.57
N ASP A 183 12.70 13.31 -1.43
CA ASP A 183 13.28 12.34 -2.34
C ASP A 183 14.04 11.29 -1.49
N TYR A 184 13.93 10.02 -1.86
CA TYR A 184 14.67 8.94 -1.21
C TYR A 184 16.01 8.72 -1.91
N ASP A 185 17.13 8.92 -1.19
CA ASP A 185 18.45 8.41 -1.59
C ASP A 185 18.66 7.04 -0.93
N PRO A 186 18.82 5.94 -1.71
CA PRO A 186 19.14 4.63 -1.17
C PRO A 186 20.50 4.54 -0.47
N ASN A 187 21.34 5.58 -0.55
CA ASN A 187 22.65 5.66 0.09
C ASN A 187 22.71 6.57 1.32
N ASP A 188 21.59 7.19 1.73
CA ASP A 188 21.49 7.93 3.00
C ASP A 188 21.37 6.94 4.18
N THR A 189 22.49 6.30 4.52
CA THR A 189 22.72 5.57 5.78
C THR A 189 24.09 5.90 6.34
#